data_AF-A0A917BB11-F1
#
_entry.id   AF-A0A917BB11-F1
#
_cell.length_a   1.000
_cell.length_b   1.000
_cell.length_c   1.000
_cell.angle_alpha   90.00
_cell.angle_beta   90.00
_cell.angle_gamma   90.00
#
_symmetry.space_group_name_H-M   'P 1'
#
loop_
_entity.id
_entity.type
_entity.pdbx_description
1 polymer ?
#
loop_
_entity_poly.entity_id
_entity_poly.type
_entity_poly.pdbx_seq_one_letter_code
_entity_poly.pdbx_strand_id
1 'polypeptide(L)'
;MEKTKTIWVDPNKKYGILKIEDEVFGASFHPIEINSSDPWKYTIINNLWYTTYNGARQYFRVKTNPHVVTGRMVKIQLVDEKPSVHT
;
A
#
# COMPACT_ATOMS: atom_id res chain seq x y z
N MET A 1 -15.06 13.13 -2.05
CA MET A 1 -15.39 11.79 -1.51
C MET A 1 -14.12 11.24 -0.88
N GLU A 2 -14.16 10.91 0.40
CA GLU A 2 -13.03 10.30 1.11
C GLU A 2 -12.74 8.93 0.48
N LYS A 3 -11.64 8.82 -0.26
CA LYS A 3 -11.20 7.53 -0.78
C LYS A 3 -10.54 6.78 0.37
N THR A 4 -11.29 5.96 1.08
CA THR A 4 -10.75 5.09 2.13
C THR A 4 -9.64 4.22 1.54
N LYS A 5 -8.40 4.48 1.94
CA LYS A 5 -7.23 3.71 1.50
C LYS A 5 -7.06 2.52 2.42
N THR A 6 -7.11 1.33 1.85
CA THR A 6 -6.74 0.12 2.59
C THR A 6 -5.29 -0.21 2.30
N ILE A 7 -4.48 -0.38 3.34
CA ILE A 7 -3.09 -0.81 3.19
C ILE A 7 -2.89 -2.14 3.90
N TRP A 8 -2.10 -3.04 3.33
CA TRP A 8 -1.54 -4.21 3.99
C TRP A 8 -0.05 -4.00 4.18
N VAL A 9 0.44 -4.13 5.40
CA VAL A 9 1.83 -3.78 5.75
C VAL A 9 2.55 -5.00 6.28
N ASP A 10 3.82 -5.17 5.91
CA ASP A 10 4.67 -6.23 6.44
C ASP A 10 5.03 -5.98 7.94
N PRO A 11 5.46 -7.01 8.69
CA PRO A 11 5.81 -6.88 10.10
C PRO A 11 6.87 -5.80 10.39
N ASN A 12 7.80 -5.57 9.45
CA ASN A 12 8.83 -4.55 9.62
C ASN A 12 8.36 -3.14 9.25
N LYS A 13 7.10 -2.99 8.82
CA LYS A 13 6.50 -1.72 8.38
C LYS A 13 7.31 -1.00 7.29
N LYS A 14 8.03 -1.76 6.46
CA LYS A 14 8.86 -1.22 5.37
C LYS A 14 8.15 -1.33 4.03
N TYR A 15 7.43 -2.42 3.80
CA TYR A 15 6.78 -2.69 2.53
C TYR A 15 5.31 -3.03 2.75
N GLY A 16 4.51 -2.75 1.73
CA GLY A 16 3.09 -3.02 1.79
C GLY A 16 2.42 -3.07 0.44
N ILE A 17 1.11 -3.23 0.49
CA ILE A 17 0.23 -3.17 -0.67
C ILE A 17 -0.87 -2.16 -0.34
N LEU A 18 -1.03 -1.16 -1.20
CA LEU A 18 -2.11 -0.19 -1.14
C LEU A 18 -3.23 -0.61 -2.09
N LYS A 19 -4.46 -0.70 -1.59
CA LYS A 19 -5.66 -0.74 -2.43
C LYS A 19 -6.16 0.69 -2.64
N ILE A 20 -6.32 1.06 -3.90
CA ILE A 20 -6.96 2.30 -4.34
C ILE A 20 -8.24 1.91 -5.07
N GLU A 21 -9.34 2.58 -4.73
CA GLU A 21 -10.57 2.51 -5.51
C GLU A 21 -10.59 3.61 -6.57
N ASP A 22 -10.73 3.17 -7.80
CA ASP A 22 -10.85 3.95 -9.00
C ASP A 22 -12.26 3.78 -9.58
N GLU A 23 -12.82 4.86 -10.13
CA GLU A 23 -14.19 4.85 -10.66
C GLU A 23 -14.30 4.06 -11.97
N VAL A 24 -13.21 3.95 -12.73
CA VAL A 24 -13.18 3.30 -14.04
C VAL A 24 -12.77 1.82 -13.92
N PHE A 25 -11.76 1.53 -13.09
CA PHE A 25 -11.18 0.18 -12.99
C PHE A 25 -11.60 -0.60 -11.74
N GLY A 26 -12.33 0.04 -10.81
CA GLY A 26 -12.64 -0.53 -9.51
C GLY A 26 -11.41 -0.59 -8.61
N ALA A 27 -11.08 -1.77 -8.08
CA ALA A 27 -9.97 -1.91 -7.14
C ALA A 27 -8.63 -2.15 -7.86
N SER A 28 -7.65 -1.29 -7.60
CA SER A 28 -6.26 -1.48 -8.00
C SER A 28 -5.36 -1.67 -6.79
N PHE A 29 -4.36 -2.54 -6.91
CA PHE A 29 -3.43 -2.91 -5.84
C PHE A 29 -2.01 -2.54 -6.23
N HIS A 30 -1.37 -1.70 -5.41
CA HIS A 30 -0.06 -1.12 -5.70
C HIS A 30 0.94 -1.57 -4.64
N PRO A 31 2.06 -2.21 -5.03
CA PRO A 31 3.19 -2.41 -4.13
C PRO A 31 3.74 -1.06 -3.70
N ILE A 32 3.94 -0.89 -2.38
CA ILE A 32 4.44 0.34 -1.81
C ILE A 32 5.64 0.10 -0.91
N GLU A 33 6.53 1.09 -0.86
CA GLU A 33 7.49 1.26 0.22
C GLU A 33 6.94 2.30 1.20
N ILE A 34 6.97 1.98 2.48
CA ILE A 34 6.45 2.80 3.56
C ILE A 34 7.63 3.55 4.18
N ASN A 35 7.44 4.85 4.39
CA ASN A 35 8.39 5.63 5.15
C ASN A 35 8.33 5.18 6.62
N SER A 36 9.46 4.73 7.17
CA SER A 36 9.54 4.18 8.52
C SER A 36 9.10 5.16 9.61
N SER A 37 9.14 6.47 9.33
CA SER A 37 8.70 7.51 10.26
C SER A 37 7.21 7.82 10.19
N ASP A 38 6.53 7.47 9.09
CA ASP A 38 5.14 7.84 8.87
C ASP A 38 4.43 6.87 7.89
N PRO A 39 3.50 6.02 8.38
CA PRO A 39 2.76 5.08 7.54
C PRO A 39 1.82 5.76 6.54
N TRP A 40 1.54 7.06 6.70
CA TRP A 40 0.80 7.88 5.74
C TRP A 40 1.65 8.27 4.54
N LYS A 41 2.99 8.22 4.68
CA LYS A 41 3.94 8.51 3.60
C LYS A 41 4.42 7.21 2.99
N TYR A 42 4.00 6.97 1.76
CA TYR A 42 4.42 5.81 0.98
C TYR A 42 4.80 6.23 -0.44
N THR A 43 5.62 5.40 -1.06
CA THR A 43 5.98 5.51 -2.48
C THR A 43 5.50 4.27 -3.20
N ILE A 44 4.79 4.44 -4.32
CA ILE A 44 4.44 3.33 -5.20
C ILE A 44 5.70 2.84 -5.91
N ILE A 45 5.98 1.55 -5.79
CA ILE A 45 7.19 0.96 -6.36
C ILE A 45 7.00 0.76 -7.86
N ASN A 46 7.90 1.32 -8.67
CA ASN A 46 7.95 1.17 -10.13
C ASN A 46 6.66 1.55 -10.88
N ASN A 47 5.77 2.35 -10.26
CA ASN A 47 4.45 2.68 -10.80
C ASN A 47 3.61 1.44 -11.19
N LEU A 48 3.86 0.31 -10.51
CA LEU A 48 3.20 -0.96 -10.80
C LEU A 48 1.85 -1.04 -10.10
N TRP A 49 0.88 -1.59 -10.83
CA TRP A 49 -0.44 -1.88 -10.32
C TRP A 49 -0.88 -3.28 -10.72
N TYR A 50 -1.76 -3.86 -9.92
CA TYR A 50 -2.32 -5.18 -10.11
C TYR A 50 -3.83 -5.13 -9.92
N THR A 51 -4.54 -6.03 -10.58
CA THR A 51 -5.99 -6.21 -10.41
C THR A 51 -6.34 -6.97 -9.13
N THR A 52 -5.38 -7.62 -8.49
CA THR A 52 -5.60 -8.41 -7.26
C THR A 52 -4.50 -8.19 -6.23
N TYR A 53 -4.87 -8.26 -4.95
CA TYR A 53 -3.93 -8.27 -3.83
C TYR A 53 -2.87 -9.35 -3.98
N ASN A 54 -3.26 -10.56 -4.41
CA ASN A 54 -2.33 -11.68 -4.50
C ASN A 54 -1.29 -11.46 -5.61
N GLY A 55 -1.69 -10.85 -6.74
CA GLY A 55 -0.75 -10.43 -7.79
C GLY A 55 0.28 -9.43 -7.26
N ALA A 56 -0.17 -8.39 -6.56
CA ALA A 56 0.73 -7.44 -5.91
C ALA A 56 1.62 -8.08 -4.84
N ARG A 57 1.14 -9.13 -4.15
CA ARG A 57 1.95 -9.86 -3.16
C ARG A 57 3.02 -10.74 -3.81
N GLN A 58 2.76 -11.30 -4.99
CA GLN A 58 3.73 -12.11 -5.72
C GLN A 58 4.92 -11.27 -6.21
N TYR A 59 4.73 -9.98 -6.46
CA TYR A 59 5.83 -9.04 -6.74
C TYR A 59 6.98 -9.23 -5.75
N PHE A 60 6.70 -9.15 -4.45
CA PHE A 60 7.70 -9.26 -3.38
C PHE A 60 8.29 -10.65 -3.18
N ARG A 61 7.77 -11.68 -3.88
CA ARG A 61 8.23 -13.08 -3.78
C ARG A 61 9.16 -13.47 -4.92
N VAL A 62 9.28 -12.65 -5.95
CA VAL A 62 10.20 -12.91 -7.05
C VAL A 62 11.63 -12.83 -6.51
N LYS A 63 12.43 -13.87 -6.77
CA LYS A 63 13.79 -14.01 -6.20
C LYS A 63 14.73 -12.86 -6.56
N THR A 64 14.52 -12.22 -7.70
CA THR A 64 15.32 -11.09 -8.19
C THR A 64 14.83 -9.74 -7.69
N ASN A 65 13.76 -9.70 -6.88
CA ASN A 65 13.19 -8.45 -6.40
C ASN A 65 13.99 -7.93 -5.19
N PRO A 66 14.54 -6.70 -5.24
CA PRO A 66 15.21 -6.09 -4.09
C PRO A 66 14.24 -5.72 -2.96
N HIS A 67 12.94 -5.65 -3.23
CA HIS A 67 11.89 -5.39 -2.25
C HIS A 67 11.32 -6.71 -1.74
N VAL A 68 11.74 -7.11 -0.54
CA VAL A 68 11.33 -8.36 0.08
C VAL A 68 10.48 -8.07 1.30
N VAL A 69 9.26 -8.62 1.30
CA VAL A 69 8.36 -8.56 2.45
C VAL A 69 8.63 -9.74 3.37
N THR A 70 8.55 -9.49 4.68
CA THR A 70 8.65 -10.57 5.68
C THR A 70 7.26 -10.99 6.13
N GLY A 71 7.08 -12.27 6.48
CA GLY A 71 5.88 -12.76 7.16
C GLY A 71 4.53 -12.46 6.48
N ARG A 72 3.48 -12.39 7.33
CA ARG A 72 2.10 -12.10 6.93
C ARG A 72 1.84 -10.60 7.02
N MET A 73 1.32 -10.01 5.95
CA MET A 73 0.93 -8.61 6.00
C MET A 73 -0.35 -8.42 6.83
N VAL A 74 -0.39 -7.33 7.59
CA VAL A 74 -1.53 -6.93 8.41
C VAL A 74 -2.25 -5.78 7.73
N LYS A 75 -3.59 -5.88 7.65
CA LYS A 75 -4.42 -4.82 7.09
C LYS A 75 -4.51 -3.66 8.08
N ILE A 76 -4.14 -2.47 7.63
CA ILE A 76 -4.40 -1.20 8.32
C ILE A 76 -5.43 -0.42 7.49
N GLN A 77 -6.41 0.16 8.17
CA GLN A 77 -7.32 1.12 7.55
C GLN A 77 -6.76 2.51 7.80
N LEU A 78 -6.49 3.24 6.73
CA LEU A 78 -6.18 4.64 6.80
C LEU A 78 -7.49 5.42 6.69
N VAL A 79 -7.88 6.09 7.78
CA VAL A 79 -8.96 7.09 7.78
C VAL A 79 -8.31 8.41 7.39
N ASP A 80 -8.65 8.98 6.24
CA ASP A 80 -8.08 10.24 5.76
C ASP A 80 -8.49 11.38 6.73
N GLU A 81 -7.78 11.53 7.85
CA GLU A 81 -7.95 12.69 8.73
C GLU A 81 -7.41 13.88 7.95
N LYS A 82 -8.33 14.70 7.41
CA LYS A 82 -8.00 16.05 6.94
C LYS A 82 -7.08 16.71 7.98
N PRO A 83 -6.03 17.45 7.57
CA PRO A 83 -5.41 18.38 8.50
C PRO A 83 -6.51 19.33 8.95
N SER A 84 -6.87 19.26 10.24
CA SER A 84 -7.73 20.27 10.88
C SER A 84 -7.05 21.61 10.71
N VAL A 85 -7.50 22.39 9.72
CA VAL A 85 -7.15 23.79 9.58
C VAL A 85 -7.75 24.49 10.80
N HIS A 86 -6.96 24.66 11.85
CA HIS A 86 -7.27 25.67 12.85
C HIS A 86 -7.09 27.03 12.17
N THR A 87 -8.22 27.69 11.92
CA THR A 87 -8.28 29.13 11.63
C THR A 87 -8.33 29.88 12.93
#